data_AF-A0A135VPT4-F1
#
_entry.id   AF-A0A135VPT4-F1
#
_cell.length_a   1.000
_cell.length_b   1.000
_cell.length_c   1.000
_cell.angle_alpha   90.00
_cell.angle_beta   90.00
_cell.angle_gamma   90.00
#
_symmetry.space_group_name_H-M   'P 1'
#
loop_
_entity.id
_entity.type
_entity.pdbx_description
1 polymer ?
#
loop_
_entity_poly.entity_id
_entity_poly.type
_entity_poly.pdbx_seq_one_letter_code
_entity_poly.pdbx_strand_id
1 'polypeptide(L)'
;MQYLDVAILGAPGLLIGIASGYFIGGMEDLNFNTRFGLGVIISFFGGMITSLLFLTMDLGLPITITTYEVILIILSFFGGYILGAIANWAPLPEKPPKRHVIFEPSDEEDFDREIEEAMGGDFKANNS
;
A
#
# COMPACT_ATOMS: atom_id res chain seq x y z
N MET A 1 11.55 29.22 20.04
CA MET A 1 10.45 28.32 20.44
C MET A 1 9.83 27.59 19.25
N GLN A 2 9.52 28.25 18.12
CA GLN A 2 8.92 27.61 16.93
C GLN A 2 9.51 26.27 16.43
N TYR A 3 10.83 26.08 16.41
CA TYR A 3 11.42 24.84 15.89
C TYR A 3 11.18 23.62 16.79
N LEU A 4 11.09 23.83 18.11
CA LEU A 4 10.88 22.75 19.07
C LEU A 4 9.44 22.22 18.95
N ASP A 5 8.47 23.12 18.76
CA ASP A 5 7.06 22.78 18.64
C ASP A 5 6.79 21.95 17.37
N VAL A 6 7.39 22.33 16.25
CA VAL A 6 7.26 21.59 14.97
C VAL A 6 7.89 20.20 15.06
N ALA A 7 9.05 20.06 15.70
CA ALA A 7 9.70 18.77 15.86
C ALA A 7 8.89 17.83 16.77
N ILE A 8 8.30 18.35 17.86
CA ILE A 8 7.47 17.57 18.78
C ILE A 8 6.17 17.11 18.09
N LEU A 9 5.57 17.95 17.25
CA LEU A 9 4.36 17.61 16.49
C LEU A 9 4.66 16.61 15.37
N GLY A 10 5.76 16.79 14.63
CA GLY A 10 6.10 15.95 13.48
C GLY A 10 6.72 14.60 13.84
N ALA A 11 7.48 14.51 14.93
CA ALA A 11 8.24 13.30 15.26
C ALA A 11 7.37 12.05 15.48
N PRO A 12 6.22 12.09 16.18
CA PRO A 12 5.36 10.92 16.32
C PRO A 12 4.80 10.47 14.97
N GLY A 13 4.36 11.41 14.13
CA GLY A 13 3.91 11.09 12.77
C GLY A 13 5.01 10.42 11.95
N LEU A 14 6.24 10.94 12.02
CA LEU A 14 7.40 10.38 11.32
C LEU A 14 7.75 8.97 11.81
N LEU A 15 7.74 8.72 13.12
CA LEU A 15 8.03 7.39 13.68
C LEU A 15 6.98 6.35 13.28
N ILE A 16 5.69 6.70 13.35
CA ILE A 16 4.60 5.82 12.92
C ILE A 16 4.69 5.60 11.40
N GLY A 17 5.01 6.65 10.64
CA GLY A 17 5.33 6.58 9.23
C GLY A 17 6.42 5.54 8.96
N ILE A 18 7.58 5.64 9.61
CA ILE A 18 8.70 4.70 9.44
C ILE A 18 8.28 3.28 9.74
N ALA A 19 7.58 3.04 10.85
CA ALA A 19 7.11 1.71 11.20
C ALA A 19 6.19 1.14 10.11
N SER A 20 5.17 1.91 9.70
CA SER A 20 4.21 1.47 8.67
C SER A 20 4.89 1.22 7.31
N GLY A 21 5.81 2.10 6.91
CA GLY A 21 6.62 1.96 5.71
C GLY A 21 7.49 0.72 5.75
N TYR A 22 8.16 0.46 6.87
CA TYR A 22 8.99 -0.72 7.07
C TYR A 22 8.20 -2.02 6.91
N PHE A 23 7.00 -2.08 7.50
CA PHE A 23 6.13 -3.25 7.37
C PHE A 23 5.67 -3.46 5.93
N ILE A 24 5.14 -2.43 5.26
CA ILE A 24 4.59 -2.55 3.90
C ILE A 24 5.69 -2.75 2.86
N GLY A 25 6.83 -2.08 3.04
CA GLY A 25 8.01 -2.26 2.18
C GLY A 25 8.47 -3.70 2.14
N GLY A 26 8.38 -4.41 3.28
CA GLY A 26 8.80 -5.80 3.44
C GLY A 26 7.83 -6.84 2.88
N MET A 27 6.65 -6.45 2.37
CA MET A 27 5.65 -7.40 1.87
C MET A 27 5.94 -7.79 0.41
N GLU A 28 6.46 -9.00 0.21
CA GLU A 28 6.82 -9.57 -1.10
C GLU A 28 5.64 -9.69 -2.06
N ASP A 29 4.43 -9.92 -1.56
CA ASP A 29 3.23 -10.11 -2.40
C ASP A 29 2.69 -8.81 -3.02
N LEU A 30 3.20 -7.65 -2.58
CA LEU A 30 2.68 -6.36 -3.01
C LEU A 30 3.46 -5.79 -4.19
N ASN A 31 2.74 -5.50 -5.27
CA ASN A 31 3.27 -4.72 -6.39
C ASN A 31 3.59 -3.27 -5.98
N PHE A 32 4.51 -2.64 -6.71
CA PHE A 32 4.91 -1.24 -6.49
C PHE A 32 3.71 -0.28 -6.40
N ASN A 33 2.76 -0.38 -7.36
CA ASN A 33 1.58 0.50 -7.39
C ASN A 33 0.70 0.33 -6.14
N THR A 34 0.60 -0.90 -5.63
CA THR A 34 -0.16 -1.19 -4.41
C THR A 34 0.56 -0.61 -3.20
N ARG A 35 1.88 -0.81 -3.07
CA ARG A 35 2.68 -0.22 -2.00
C ARG A 35 2.62 1.31 -2.01
N PHE A 36 2.68 1.93 -3.19
CA PHE A 36 2.58 3.38 -3.32
C PHE A 36 1.17 3.89 -2.96
N GLY A 37 0.12 3.26 -3.49
CA GLY A 37 -1.27 3.62 -3.20
C GLY A 37 -1.62 3.48 -1.71
N LEU A 38 -1.20 2.38 -1.08
CA LEU A 38 -1.33 2.19 0.36
C LEU A 38 -0.57 3.28 1.13
N GLY A 39 0.64 3.63 0.68
CA GLY A 39 1.43 4.71 1.29
C GLY A 39 0.69 6.05 1.33
N VAL A 40 0.06 6.45 0.22
CA VAL A 40 -0.72 7.69 0.15
C VAL A 40 -1.93 7.64 1.09
N ILE A 41 -2.70 6.55 1.06
CA ILE A 41 -3.91 6.39 1.89
C ILE A 41 -3.54 6.37 3.37
N ILE A 42 -2.59 5.52 3.76
CA ILE A 42 -2.18 5.36 5.16
C ILE A 42 -1.56 6.65 5.69
N SER A 43 -0.81 7.40 4.87
CA SER A 43 -0.22 8.66 5.34
C SER A 43 -1.25 9.76 5.52
N PHE A 44 -2.26 9.84 4.63
CA PHE A 44 -3.35 10.79 4.79
C PHE A 44 -4.18 10.48 6.04
N PHE A 45 -4.69 9.25 6.17
CA PHE A 45 -5.51 8.87 7.32
C PHE A 45 -4.70 8.81 8.62
N GLY A 46 -3.47 8.31 8.56
CA GLY A 46 -2.54 8.27 9.69
C GLY A 46 -2.24 9.67 10.21
N GLY A 47 -1.88 10.61 9.34
CA GLY A 47 -1.64 11.99 9.72
C GLY A 47 -2.90 12.69 10.28
N MET A 48 -4.09 12.40 9.72
CA MET A 48 -5.36 12.89 10.27
C MET A 48 -5.65 12.33 11.67
N ILE A 49 -5.47 11.03 11.88
CA ILE A 49 -5.66 10.39 13.19
C ILE A 49 -4.66 10.94 14.20
N THR A 50 -3.38 11.07 13.86
CA THR A 50 -2.36 11.65 14.72
C THR A 50 -2.71 13.10 15.09
N SER A 51 -3.19 13.90 14.13
CA SER A 51 -3.61 15.28 14.39
C SER A 51 -4.82 15.35 15.35
N LEU A 52 -5.80 14.47 15.18
CA LEU A 52 -6.95 14.36 16.08
C LEU A 52 -6.52 13.92 17.50
N LEU A 53 -5.56 13.00 17.60
CA LEU A 53 -5.02 12.56 18.89
C LEU A 53 -4.38 13.73 19.63
N PHE A 54 -3.58 14.57 18.96
CA PHE A 54 -3.03 15.75 19.62
C PHE A 54 -4.09 16.80 20.00
N LEU A 55 -5.17 16.93 19.22
CA LEU A 55 -6.28 17.83 19.56
C LEU A 55 -7.10 17.35 20.77
N THR A 56 -7.17 16.04 20.98
CA THR A 56 -8.01 15.40 22.02
C THR A 56 -7.24 15.02 23.27
N MET A 57 -5.96 14.70 23.14
CA MET A 57 -5.07 14.46 24.26
C MET A 57 -4.65 15.81 24.83
N ASP A 58 -5.36 16.23 25.87
CA ASP A 58 -4.94 17.32 26.75
C ASP A 58 -3.65 16.90 27.50
N LEU A 59 -2.53 16.89 26.77
CA LEU A 59 -1.19 16.53 27.26
C LEU A 59 -0.65 17.56 28.26
N GLY A 60 -1.47 18.49 28.76
CA GLY A 60 -1.06 19.60 29.61
C GLY A 60 -0.16 20.62 28.89
N LEU A 61 -0.05 20.50 27.56
CA LEU A 61 0.69 21.42 26.71
C LEU A 61 -0.33 22.33 26.00
N PRO A 62 -0.15 23.67 26.03
CA PRO A 62 -1.06 24.61 25.36
C PRO A 62 -0.80 24.60 23.84
N ILE A 63 -1.00 23.45 23.19
CA ILE A 63 -0.75 23.28 21.77
C ILE A 63 -2.07 23.48 21.02
N THR A 64 -2.24 24.66 20.44
CA THR A 64 -3.29 24.88 19.45
C THR A 64 -2.79 24.43 18.08
N ILE A 65 -3.33 23.33 17.56
CA ILE A 65 -2.95 22.86 16.22
C ILE A 65 -3.64 23.70 15.16
N THR A 66 -2.82 24.35 14.34
CA THR A 66 -3.22 25.08 13.15
C THR A 66 -3.29 24.16 11.93
N THR A 67 -4.00 24.57 10.89
CA THR A 67 -4.10 23.81 9.62
C THR A 67 -2.73 23.49 9.01
N TYR A 68 -1.77 24.41 9.12
CA TYR A 68 -0.41 24.20 8.63
C TYR A 68 0.30 23.05 9.37
N GLU A 69 0.13 22.95 10.69
CA GLU A 69 0.72 21.89 11.49
C GLU A 69 0.10 20.52 11.18
N VAL A 70 -1.20 20.47 10.88
CA VAL A 70 -1.85 19.24 10.37
C VAL A 70 -1.20 18.78 9.06
N ILE A 71 -0.94 19.70 8.13
CA ILE A 71 -0.26 19.40 6.86
C ILE A 71 1.15 18.87 7.15
N LEU A 72 1.88 19.50 8.07
CA LEU A 72 3.22 19.03 8.46
C LEU A 72 3.19 17.64 9.09
N ILE A 73 2.19 17.31 9.91
CA ILE A 73 2.05 15.97 10.49
C ILE A 73 1.81 14.94 9.39
N ILE A 74 0.92 15.23 8.44
CA ILE A 74 0.66 14.34 7.29
C ILE A 74 1.93 14.15 6.44
N LEU A 75 2.66 15.23 6.16
CA LEU A 75 3.92 15.17 5.41
C LEU A 75 5.01 14.43 6.19
N SER A 76 5.09 14.61 7.51
CA SER A 76 6.04 13.89 8.37
C SER A 76 5.74 12.39 8.36
N PHE A 77 4.47 12.02 8.41
CA PHE A 77 4.02 10.64 8.28
C PHE A 77 4.43 10.07 6.92
N PHE A 78 4.11 10.77 5.83
CA PHE A 78 4.45 10.33 4.47
C PHE A 78 5.95 10.19 4.26
N GLY A 79 6.74 11.16 4.75
CA GLY A 79 8.20 11.09 4.73
C GLY A 79 8.72 9.90 5.52
N GLY A 80 8.18 9.66 6.71
CA GLY A 80 8.49 8.47 7.50
C GLY A 80 8.16 7.17 6.75
N TYR A 81 6.97 7.10 6.14
CA TYR A 81 6.56 5.95 5.33
C TYR A 81 7.54 5.65 4.21
N ILE A 82 7.96 6.66 3.44
CA ILE A 82 8.95 6.48 2.37
C ILE A 82 10.26 5.94 2.93
N LEU A 83 10.77 6.53 4.01
CA LEU A 83 12.02 6.11 4.65
C LEU A 83 11.95 4.66 5.13
N GLY A 84 10.86 4.29 5.81
CA GLY A 84 10.63 2.92 6.25
C GLY A 84 10.53 1.94 5.09
N ALA A 85 9.78 2.29 4.05
CA ALA A 85 9.58 1.44 2.88
C ALA A 85 10.89 1.18 2.14
N ILE A 86 11.71 2.21 1.93
CA ILE A 86 13.03 2.07 1.29
C ILE A 86 13.96 1.20 2.15
N ALA A 87 13.94 1.38 3.47
CA ALA A 87 14.81 0.64 4.38
C ALA A 87 14.56 -0.88 4.37
N ASN A 88 13.35 -1.33 4.02
CA ASN A 88 12.97 -2.74 4.02
C ASN A 88 12.31 -3.14 2.69
N TRP A 89 12.78 -2.60 1.55
CA TRP A 89 12.11 -2.82 0.28
C TRP A 89 12.29 -4.25 -0.23
N ALA A 90 11.26 -5.08 -0.06
CA ALA A 90 11.21 -6.44 -0.55
C ALA A 90 11.14 -6.49 -2.09
N PRO A 91 11.66 -7.53 -2.74
CA PRO A 91 11.52 -7.72 -4.18
C PRO A 91 10.04 -7.74 -4.59
N LEU A 92 9.79 -7.38 -5.85
CA LEU A 92 8.45 -7.42 -6.42
C LEU A 92 8.09 -8.87 -6.78
N PRO A 93 6.82 -9.27 -6.64
CA PRO A 93 6.41 -10.62 -6.98
C PRO A 93 6.61 -10.83 -8.48
N GLU A 94 7.17 -11.99 -8.85
CA GLU A 94 7.30 -12.35 -10.26
C GLU A 94 5.91 -12.44 -10.88
N LYS A 95 5.70 -11.73 -11.99
CA LYS A 95 4.46 -11.88 -12.74
C LYS A 95 4.43 -13.31 -13.27
N PRO A 96 3.35 -14.08 -13.04
CA PRO A 96 3.24 -15.40 -13.65
C PRO A 96 3.43 -15.25 -15.15
N PRO A 97 4.24 -16.11 -15.80
CA PRO A 97 4.47 -16.02 -17.23
C PRO A 97 3.11 -16.00 -17.92
N LYS A 98 2.85 -14.97 -18.73
CA LYS A 98 1.66 -14.92 -19.57
C LYS A 98 1.74 -16.17 -20.45
N ARG A 99 0.96 -17.20 -20.14
CA ARG A 99 0.75 -18.36 -21.02
C ARG A 99 0.07 -17.83 -22.27
N HIS A 100 0.86 -17.43 -23.25
CA HIS A 100 0.37 -17.26 -24.60
C HIS A 100 0.25 -18.67 -25.16
N VAL A 101 -0.96 -19.25 -25.06
CA VAL A 101 -1.27 -20.44 -25.84
C VAL A 101 -1.35 -19.96 -27.28
N ILE A 102 -0.26 -20.17 -28.02
CA ILE A 102 -0.27 -20.02 -29.47
C ILE A 102 -0.97 -21.27 -29.98
N PHE A 103 -2.23 -21.12 -30.36
CA PHE A 103 -2.93 -22.17 -31.11
C PHE A 103 -2.37 -22.12 -32.52
N GLU A 104 -1.56 -23.11 -32.90
CA GLU A 104 -1.24 -23.42 -34.29
C GLU A 104 -2.12 -24.60 -34.73
N PRO A 105 -3.41 -24.36 -35.07
CA PRO A 105 -4.26 -25.45 -35.51
C PRO A 105 -3.78 -25.96 -36.87
N SER A 106 -3.35 -27.22 -36.92
CA SER A 106 -3.18 -27.93 -38.19
C SER A 106 -4.52 -28.43 -38.74
N ASP A 107 -5.56 -28.59 -37.92
CA ASP A 107 -6.92 -29.00 -38.29
C ASP A 107 -7.99 -28.44 -37.30
N GLU A 108 -9.19 -28.12 -37.80
CA GLU A 108 -10.27 -27.45 -37.05
C GLU A 108 -10.86 -28.29 -35.89
N GLU A 109 -10.83 -29.63 -35.99
CA GLU A 109 -11.36 -30.52 -34.93
C GLU A 109 -10.48 -30.56 -33.67
N ASP A 110 -9.17 -30.35 -33.81
CA ASP A 110 -8.25 -30.31 -32.67
C ASP A 110 -8.33 -28.97 -31.92
N PHE A 111 -8.76 -27.89 -32.59
CA PHE A 111 -8.93 -26.57 -31.98
C PHE A 111 -10.02 -26.57 -30.90
N ASP A 112 -11.19 -27.16 -31.18
CA ASP A 112 -12.31 -27.19 -30.23
C ASP A 112 -11.97 -28.00 -28.97
N ARG A 113 -11.21 -29.10 -29.12
CA ARG A 113 -10.73 -29.92 -28.00
C ARG A 113 -9.73 -29.16 -27.13
N GLU A 114 -8.77 -28.47 -27.73
CA GLU A 114 -7.76 -27.70 -27.00
C GLU A 114 -8.35 -26.46 -26.32
N ILE A 115 -9.41 -25.86 -26.89
CA ILE A 115 -10.19 -24.78 -26.26
C ILE A 115 -10.94 -25.31 -25.02
N GLU A 116 -11.60 -26.47 -25.10
CA GLU A 116 -12.35 -27.07 -23.99
C GLU A 116 -11.43 -27.44 -22.81
N GLU A 117 -10.21 -27.94 -23.10
CA GLU A 117 -9.19 -28.23 -22.08
C GLU A 117 -8.58 -26.96 -21.47
N ALA A 118 -8.36 -25.90 -22.26
CA ALA A 118 -7.78 -24.64 -21.79
C ALA A 118 -8.75 -23.80 -20.96
N MET A 119 -10.07 -23.92 -21.18
CA MET A 119 -11.10 -23.19 -20.43
C MET A 119 -11.54 -23.89 -19.13
N GLY A 120 -10.98 -25.06 -18.82
CA GLY A 120 -11.31 -25.81 -17.60
C GLY A 120 -12.68 -26.46 -17.71
N GLY A 121 -12.72 -27.71 -18.18
CA GLY A 121 -13.93 -28.49 -18.45
C GLY A 121 -14.82 -28.79 -17.24
N ASP A 122 -15.49 -27.78 -16.69
CA ASP A 122 -16.40 -27.88 -15.54
C ASP A 122 -17.82 -27.39 -15.85
N PHE A 123 -18.28 -27.58 -17.11
CA PHE A 123 -19.65 -27.27 -17.53
C PHE A 123 -20.50 -28.49 -17.91
N LYS A 124 -20.03 -29.71 -17.62
CA LYS A 124 -20.78 -30.96 -17.85
C LYS A 124 -20.90 -31.81 -16.58
N ALA A 125 -21.51 -31.25 -15.53
CA ALA A 125 -21.98 -32.07 -14.40
C ALA A 125 -23.14 -31.44 -13.61
N ASN A 126 -24.11 -30.78 -14.25
CA ASN A 126 -25.43 -30.64 -13.62
C ASN A 126 -26.53 -30.36 -14.65
N ASN A 127 -27.14 -31.42 -15.16
CA ASN A 127 -28.51 -31.46 -15.66
C ASN A 127 -28.87 -32.93 -15.86
N SER A 128 -29.13 -33.60 -14.74
CA SER A 128 -29.89 -34.86 -14.66
C SER A 128 -31.23 -34.58 -14.01
#